data_AF-A0A2E9FJW8-F1
#
_entry.id   AF-A0A2E9FJW8-F1
#
_cell.length_a   1.000
_cell.length_b   1.000
_cell.length_c   1.000
_cell.angle_alpha   90.00
_cell.angle_beta   90.00
_cell.angle_gamma   90.00
#
_symmetry.space_group_name_H-M   'P 1'
#
loop_
_entity.id
_entity.type
_entity.pdbx_description
1 polymer ?
#
loop_
_entity_poly.entity_id
_entity_poly.type
_entity_poly.pdbx_seq_one_letter_code
_entity_poly.pdbx_strand_id
1 'polypeptide(L)'
;PKTSDGILLLEDMHPAKQIPQMDGCSSDEVAMVLKEAAALHKSYWNDETLLTYPWLTYGISEERKKFAAELLPVVYPEWKNRYEGRISKDIFEMGDTLLANYDKYADVREGPMTLVQGDLRLDNLLFTDRNNRAILLDWQTAAVGLPLNDVAYCISTSFREPEERANNEKDLVKGYYDLLEVSDSYSFEQAWDDYRRASFVGFLMAVLSAMIVERTDRGDEMFAVMAERSAWQALHLDALSFLE
;
A
#
# COMPACT_ATOMS: atom_id res chain seq x y z
N PRO A 1 14.83 -17.50 -26.67
CA PRO A 1 14.75 -16.09 -27.14
C PRO A 1 16.00 -15.33 -26.67
N LYS A 2 16.76 -14.74 -27.60
CA LYS A 2 17.97 -13.97 -27.36
C LYS A 2 17.63 -12.49 -27.56
N THR A 3 17.94 -11.69 -26.55
CA THR A 3 17.49 -10.32 -26.22
C THR A 3 16.16 -10.29 -25.46
N SER A 4 16.19 -9.65 -24.29
CA SER A 4 15.05 -9.44 -23.38
C SER A 4 14.29 -8.16 -23.73
N ASP A 5 14.39 -7.71 -24.98
CA ASP A 5 13.89 -6.41 -25.40
C ASP A 5 12.41 -6.55 -25.82
N GLY A 6 11.53 -5.80 -25.16
CA GLY A 6 10.11 -5.69 -25.47
C GLY A 6 9.72 -4.24 -25.74
N ILE A 7 8.79 -4.01 -26.68
CA ILE A 7 8.21 -2.70 -26.95
C ILE A 7 6.74 -2.74 -26.53
N LEU A 8 6.35 -1.82 -25.66
CA LEU A 8 4.95 -1.52 -25.34
C LEU A 8 4.58 -0.17 -25.96
N LEU A 9 3.45 -0.12 -26.65
CA LEU A 9 2.85 1.13 -27.11
C LEU A 9 1.60 1.38 -26.28
N LEU A 10 1.60 2.46 -25.51
CA LEU A 10 0.51 2.86 -24.61
C LEU A 10 -0.15 4.14 -25.12
N GLU A 11 -1.42 4.32 -24.77
CA GLU A 11 -2.13 5.59 -25.01
C GLU A 11 -1.48 6.73 -24.20
N ASP A 12 -1.40 7.91 -24.81
CA ASP A 12 -1.06 9.14 -24.10
C ASP A 12 -2.30 9.66 -23.36
N MET A 13 -2.19 9.76 -22.04
CA MET A 13 -3.30 10.10 -21.17
C MET A 13 -3.57 11.60 -21.06
N HIS A 14 -2.95 12.46 -21.88
CA HIS A 14 -3.24 13.90 -21.89
C HIS A 14 -4.77 14.18 -21.98
N PRO A 15 -5.34 15.00 -21.07
CA PRO A 15 -4.68 15.99 -20.21
C PRO A 15 -4.35 15.54 -18.77
N ALA A 16 -4.42 14.24 -18.46
CA ALA A 16 -4.21 13.74 -17.11
C ALA A 16 -2.82 14.08 -16.56
N LYS A 17 -2.73 14.30 -15.25
CA LYS A 17 -1.51 14.77 -14.58
C LYS A 17 -1.16 13.90 -13.37
N GLN A 18 0.12 13.75 -13.13
CA GLN A 18 0.64 13.16 -11.90
C GLN A 18 0.70 14.21 -10.79
N ILE A 19 0.42 13.80 -9.57
CA ILE A 19 0.68 14.58 -8.35
C ILE A 19 1.92 13.98 -7.69
N PRO A 20 3.00 14.75 -7.44
CA PRO A 20 4.19 14.21 -6.81
C PRO A 20 3.91 13.63 -5.42
N GLN A 21 4.47 12.46 -5.11
CA GLN A 21 4.29 11.81 -3.80
C GLN A 21 4.55 12.73 -2.59
N MET A 22 5.55 13.59 -2.71
CA MET A 22 5.97 14.51 -1.65
C MET A 22 4.93 15.60 -1.35
N ASP A 23 4.19 16.04 -2.36
CA ASP A 23 3.24 17.15 -2.23
C ASP A 23 1.98 16.71 -1.48
N GLY A 24 1.61 15.43 -1.62
CA GLY A 24 0.33 14.90 -1.17
C GLY A 24 -0.83 15.37 -2.04
N CYS A 25 -2.02 14.84 -1.81
CA CYS A 25 -3.26 15.21 -2.48
C CYS A 25 -4.41 15.36 -1.48
N SER A 26 -5.52 15.90 -1.96
CA SER A 26 -6.75 16.12 -1.18
C SER A 26 -7.53 14.82 -0.93
N SER A 27 -8.41 14.82 0.07
CA SER A 27 -9.31 13.69 0.32
C SER A 27 -10.22 13.37 -0.87
N ASP A 28 -10.65 14.36 -1.63
CA ASP A 28 -11.43 14.17 -2.87
C ASP A 28 -10.63 13.41 -3.94
N GLU A 29 -9.35 13.75 -4.11
CA GLU A 29 -8.45 13.04 -5.01
C GLU A 29 -8.19 11.60 -4.54
N VAL A 30 -8.01 11.38 -3.24
CA VAL A 30 -7.93 10.01 -2.69
C VAL A 30 -9.22 9.25 -2.95
N ALA A 31 -10.39 9.85 -2.76
CA ALA A 31 -11.67 9.20 -3.05
C ALA A 31 -11.81 8.82 -4.53
N MET A 32 -11.28 9.64 -5.47
CA MET A 32 -11.22 9.29 -6.89
C MET A 32 -10.40 8.02 -7.14
N VAL A 33 -9.25 7.88 -6.47
CA VAL A 33 -8.39 6.68 -6.58
C VAL A 33 -9.09 5.47 -5.99
N LEU A 34 -9.67 5.61 -4.80
CA LEU A 34 -10.36 4.53 -4.12
C LEU A 34 -11.58 4.02 -4.89
N LYS A 35 -12.23 4.89 -5.66
CA LYS A 35 -13.29 4.48 -6.59
C LYS A 35 -12.77 3.51 -7.66
N GLU A 36 -11.61 3.79 -8.24
CA GLU A 36 -10.97 2.93 -9.24
C GLU A 36 -10.42 1.64 -8.61
N ALA A 37 -9.85 1.72 -7.41
CA ALA A 37 -9.44 0.55 -6.64
C ALA A 37 -10.64 -0.36 -6.30
N ALA A 38 -11.79 0.21 -5.91
CA ALA A 38 -13.01 -0.57 -5.67
C ALA A 38 -13.49 -1.29 -6.95
N ALA A 39 -13.44 -0.63 -8.11
CA ALA A 39 -13.78 -1.26 -9.38
C ALA A 39 -12.85 -2.43 -9.72
N LEU A 40 -11.54 -2.26 -9.51
CA LEU A 40 -10.54 -3.33 -9.66
C LEU A 40 -10.83 -4.49 -8.70
N HIS A 41 -10.91 -4.21 -7.41
CA HIS A 41 -11.07 -5.22 -6.36
C HIS A 41 -12.39 -5.98 -6.48
N LYS A 42 -13.47 -5.32 -6.90
CA LYS A 42 -14.77 -5.96 -7.13
C LYS A 42 -14.74 -6.91 -8.34
N SER A 43 -13.94 -6.62 -9.36
CA SER A 43 -13.94 -7.39 -10.62
C SER A 43 -13.50 -8.85 -10.47
N TYR A 44 -12.70 -9.16 -9.44
CA TYR A 44 -12.22 -10.51 -9.13
C TYR A 44 -12.37 -10.87 -7.65
N TRP A 45 -13.41 -10.33 -6.99
CA TRP A 45 -13.66 -10.57 -5.56
C TRP A 45 -13.87 -12.06 -5.27
N ASN A 46 -12.96 -12.66 -4.50
CA ASN A 46 -12.91 -14.09 -4.18
C ASN A 46 -12.94 -14.99 -5.43
N ASP A 47 -12.39 -14.52 -6.54
CA ASP A 47 -12.29 -15.31 -7.77
C ASP A 47 -11.06 -16.21 -7.74
N GLU A 48 -11.27 -17.50 -7.45
CA GLU A 48 -10.22 -18.51 -7.42
C GLU A 48 -9.48 -18.69 -8.76
N THR A 49 -10.04 -18.23 -9.88
CA THR A 49 -9.35 -18.29 -11.18
C THR A 49 -8.05 -17.49 -11.17
N LEU A 50 -7.93 -16.46 -10.31
CA LEU A 50 -6.69 -15.72 -10.11
C LEU A 50 -5.51 -16.61 -9.67
N LEU A 51 -5.80 -17.68 -8.92
CA LEU A 51 -4.78 -18.62 -8.43
C LEU A 51 -4.17 -19.47 -9.55
N THR A 52 -4.79 -19.50 -10.72
CA THR A 52 -4.29 -20.23 -11.89
C THR A 52 -3.18 -19.49 -12.64
N TYR A 53 -2.91 -18.23 -12.31
CA TYR A 53 -1.87 -17.40 -12.91
C TYR A 53 -0.64 -17.32 -11.98
N PRO A 54 0.45 -18.07 -12.23
CA PRO A 54 1.58 -18.16 -11.28
C PRO A 54 2.27 -16.82 -11.00
N TRP A 55 2.21 -15.88 -11.94
CA TRP A 55 2.81 -14.56 -11.78
C TRP A 55 2.01 -13.66 -10.82
N LEU A 56 0.71 -13.90 -10.63
CA LEU A 56 -0.13 -13.16 -9.68
C LEU A 56 0.00 -13.69 -8.24
N THR A 57 0.42 -14.94 -8.04
CA THR A 57 0.44 -15.58 -6.71
C THR A 57 1.78 -15.45 -5.99
N TYR A 58 2.79 -14.81 -6.60
CA TYR A 58 4.09 -14.61 -5.97
C TYR A 58 3.99 -13.85 -4.63
N GLY A 59 3.12 -12.84 -4.55
CA GLY A 59 2.92 -12.03 -3.33
C GLY A 59 2.45 -12.83 -2.11
N ILE A 60 1.70 -13.92 -2.32
CA ILE A 60 1.17 -14.79 -1.27
C ILE A 60 1.96 -16.09 -1.10
N SER A 61 3.04 -16.25 -1.87
CA SER A 61 3.88 -17.45 -1.82
C SER A 61 4.67 -17.55 -0.51
N GLU A 62 4.91 -18.77 -0.04
CA GLU A 62 5.80 -19.04 1.11
C GLU A 62 7.23 -18.54 0.85
N GLU A 63 7.68 -18.56 -0.40
CA GLU A 63 8.99 -18.02 -0.79
C GLU A 63 9.07 -16.52 -0.51
N ARG A 64 8.05 -15.74 -0.91
CA ARG A 64 8.02 -14.30 -0.68
C ARG A 64 7.93 -13.96 0.80
N LYS A 65 7.11 -14.69 1.57
CA LYS A 65 7.01 -14.51 3.03
C LYS A 65 8.34 -14.75 3.71
N LYS A 66 8.99 -15.87 3.37
CA LYS A 66 10.30 -16.23 3.90
C LYS A 66 11.37 -15.19 3.55
N PHE A 67 11.39 -14.72 2.30
CA PHE A 67 12.29 -13.66 1.87
C PHE A 67 12.13 -12.38 2.70
N ALA A 68 10.89 -11.93 2.93
CA ALA A 68 10.63 -10.75 3.75
C ALA A 68 11.04 -10.97 5.22
N ALA A 69 10.72 -12.13 5.79
CA ALA A 69 11.06 -12.49 7.17
C ALA A 69 12.59 -12.56 7.41
N GLU A 70 13.36 -13.00 6.42
CA GLU A 70 14.82 -13.05 6.49
C GLU A 70 15.47 -11.68 6.26
N LEU A 71 14.90 -10.85 5.36
CA LEU A 71 15.49 -9.57 4.97
C LEU A 71 15.22 -8.45 5.97
N LEU A 72 13.99 -8.36 6.50
CA LEU A 72 13.57 -7.26 7.39
C LEU A 72 14.46 -7.10 8.64
N PRO A 73 14.81 -8.17 9.38
CA PRO A 73 15.70 -8.06 10.55
C PRO A 73 17.10 -7.56 10.21
N VAL A 74 17.55 -7.74 8.96
CA VAL A 74 18.86 -7.28 8.48
C VAL A 74 18.81 -5.81 8.08
N VAL A 75 17.78 -5.39 7.34
CA VAL A 75 17.71 -4.03 6.78
C VAL A 75 17.16 -3.00 7.76
N TYR A 76 16.31 -3.41 8.71
CA TYR A 76 15.66 -2.47 9.63
C TYR A 76 16.64 -1.73 10.57
N PRO A 77 17.64 -2.38 11.19
CA PRO A 77 18.66 -1.67 11.98
C PRO A 77 19.43 -0.63 11.16
N GLU A 78 19.79 -0.97 9.92
CA GLU A 78 20.47 -0.06 9.00
C GLU A 78 19.57 1.11 8.58
N TRP A 79 18.28 0.86 8.36
CA TRP A 79 17.28 1.89 8.09
C TRP A 79 17.16 2.86 9.27
N LYS A 80 17.10 2.37 10.52
CA LYS A 80 17.09 3.23 11.71
C LYS A 80 18.33 4.12 11.80
N ASN A 81 19.52 3.55 11.57
CA ASN A 81 20.77 4.29 11.56
C ASN A 81 20.79 5.37 10.46
N ARG A 82 20.30 5.03 9.26
CA ARG A 82 20.25 5.93 8.10
C ARG A 82 19.37 7.15 8.33
N TYR A 83 18.25 6.98 9.02
CA TYR A 83 17.26 8.02 9.26
C TYR A 83 17.28 8.56 10.70
N GLU A 84 18.35 8.29 11.44
CA GLU A 84 18.56 8.84 12.78
C GLU A 84 18.52 10.38 12.72
N GLY A 85 17.69 10.98 13.59
CA GLY A 85 17.49 12.43 13.63
C GLY A 85 16.51 12.97 12.57
N ARG A 86 16.09 12.17 11.57
CA ARG A 86 15.02 12.52 10.62
C ARG A 86 13.67 11.92 11.00
N ILE A 87 13.66 10.67 11.46
CA ILE A 87 12.44 9.95 11.87
C ILE A 87 12.26 10.03 13.38
N SER A 88 11.01 10.17 13.85
CA SER A 88 10.71 10.27 15.27
C SER A 88 10.97 8.96 16.02
N LYS A 89 11.21 9.08 17.34
CA LYS A 89 11.40 7.91 18.21
C LYS A 89 10.16 7.03 18.26
N ASP A 90 8.97 7.61 18.29
CA ASP A 90 7.70 6.88 18.33
C ASP A 90 7.55 5.93 17.13
N ILE A 91 8.04 6.35 15.95
CA ILE A 91 8.02 5.53 14.73
C ILE A 91 9.05 4.38 14.83
N PHE A 92 10.24 4.65 15.38
CA PHE A 92 11.22 3.59 15.63
C PHE A 92 10.71 2.57 16.65
N GLU A 93 10.04 3.01 17.71
CA GLU A 93 9.43 2.13 18.73
C GLU A 93 8.27 1.30 18.16
N MET A 94 7.44 1.89 17.30
CA MET A 94 6.41 1.18 16.55
C MET A 94 7.04 0.10 15.66
N GLY A 95 8.05 0.46 14.87
CA GLY A 95 8.74 -0.50 14.01
C GLY A 95 9.46 -1.59 14.82
N ASP A 96 10.10 -1.26 15.94
CA ASP A 96 10.70 -2.25 16.85
C ASP A 96 9.66 -3.27 17.34
N THR A 97 8.46 -2.78 17.70
CA THR A 97 7.35 -3.64 18.13
C THR A 97 6.81 -4.50 16.98
N LEU A 98 6.65 -3.92 15.79
CA LEU A 98 6.23 -4.64 14.58
C LEU A 98 7.19 -5.76 14.23
N LEU A 99 8.51 -5.49 14.17
CA LEU A 99 9.50 -6.49 13.81
C LEU A 99 9.67 -7.57 14.88
N ALA A 100 9.55 -7.22 16.18
CA ALA A 100 9.55 -8.21 17.25
C ALA A 100 8.35 -9.17 17.18
N ASN A 101 7.26 -8.77 16.53
CA ASN A 101 6.04 -9.56 16.36
C ASN A 101 5.74 -9.86 14.88
N TYR A 102 6.77 -9.86 14.02
CA TYR A 102 6.57 -9.97 12.58
C TYR A 102 5.85 -11.26 12.18
N ASP A 103 6.09 -12.38 12.86
CA ASP A 103 5.39 -13.64 12.60
C ASP A 103 3.87 -13.52 12.81
N LYS A 104 3.43 -12.76 13.82
CA LYS A 104 2.00 -12.50 14.06
C LYS A 104 1.41 -11.57 12.99
N TYR A 105 2.20 -10.62 12.50
CA TYR A 105 1.81 -9.75 11.40
C TYR A 105 1.72 -10.52 10.07
N ALA A 106 2.69 -11.40 9.80
CA ALA A 106 2.82 -12.16 8.57
C ALA A 106 1.91 -13.40 8.51
N ASP A 107 1.27 -13.76 9.62
CA ASP A 107 0.35 -14.88 9.68
C ASP A 107 -0.81 -14.68 8.70
N VAL A 108 -1.01 -15.66 7.83
CA VAL A 108 -2.05 -15.56 6.80
C VAL A 108 -3.39 -15.80 7.45
N ARG A 109 -4.20 -14.74 7.49
CA ARG A 109 -5.59 -14.84 7.93
C ARG A 109 -6.52 -15.06 6.74
N GLU A 110 -7.56 -15.82 7.00
CA GLU A 110 -8.72 -15.92 6.13
C GLU A 110 -9.30 -14.51 5.93
N GLY A 111 -9.50 -14.12 4.68
CA GLY A 111 -9.98 -12.81 4.28
C GLY A 111 -10.29 -12.79 2.80
N PRO A 112 -10.91 -11.72 2.29
CA PRO A 112 -11.21 -11.63 0.87
C PRO A 112 -9.92 -11.57 0.05
N MET A 113 -9.89 -12.33 -1.03
CA MET A 113 -8.78 -12.34 -1.99
C MET A 113 -9.26 -11.80 -3.32
N THR A 114 -8.53 -10.83 -3.88
CA THR A 114 -8.85 -10.24 -5.18
C THR A 114 -7.59 -9.85 -5.94
N LEU A 115 -7.76 -9.37 -7.16
CA LEU A 115 -6.70 -8.74 -7.94
C LEU A 115 -6.38 -7.37 -7.32
N VAL A 116 -5.14 -7.19 -6.87
CA VAL A 116 -4.62 -5.93 -6.32
C VAL A 116 -3.57 -5.34 -7.26
N GLN A 117 -3.38 -4.02 -7.22
CA GLN A 117 -2.33 -3.34 -7.98
C GLN A 117 -0.96 -3.47 -7.30
N GLY A 118 -0.90 -3.44 -5.96
CA GLY A 118 0.27 -3.83 -5.17
C GLY A 118 1.34 -2.75 -4.95
N ASP A 119 1.26 -1.59 -5.61
CA ASP A 119 2.07 -0.38 -5.35
C ASP A 119 1.22 0.89 -5.52
N LEU A 120 0.03 0.92 -4.90
CA LEU A 120 -1.00 1.94 -5.13
C LEU A 120 -0.67 3.25 -4.41
N ARG A 121 0.18 4.08 -5.02
CA ARG A 121 0.68 5.35 -4.47
C ARG A 121 0.64 6.47 -5.51
N LEU A 122 0.75 7.73 -5.08
CA LEU A 122 0.61 8.93 -5.94
C LEU A 122 1.52 8.93 -7.17
N ASP A 123 2.76 8.46 -7.02
CA ASP A 123 3.68 8.38 -8.17
C ASP A 123 3.21 7.37 -9.24
N ASN A 124 2.29 6.45 -8.92
CA ASN A 124 1.69 5.50 -9.87
C ASN A 124 0.27 5.91 -10.28
N LEU A 125 -0.10 7.18 -10.11
CA LEU A 125 -1.43 7.70 -10.39
C LEU A 125 -1.38 8.89 -11.35
N LEU A 126 -2.35 8.92 -12.27
CA LEU A 126 -2.71 10.13 -13.00
C LEU A 126 -4.12 10.56 -12.60
N PHE A 127 -4.33 11.86 -12.53
CA PHE A 127 -5.59 12.48 -12.15
C PHE A 127 -6.17 13.29 -13.31
N THR A 128 -7.48 13.52 -13.24
CA THR A 128 -8.20 14.42 -14.15
C THR A 128 -8.11 13.99 -15.61
N ASP A 129 -8.43 12.73 -15.90
CA ASP A 129 -8.67 12.28 -17.28
C ASP A 129 -9.86 13.02 -17.93
N ARG A 130 -10.20 12.70 -19.19
CA ARG A 130 -11.34 13.34 -19.90
C ARG A 130 -12.69 13.17 -19.19
N ASN A 131 -12.81 12.21 -18.28
CA ASN A 131 -14.01 11.90 -17.50
C ASN A 131 -13.85 12.26 -16.01
N ASN A 132 -12.80 13.01 -15.65
CA ASN A 132 -12.45 13.35 -14.28
C ASN A 132 -12.26 12.12 -13.37
N ARG A 133 -11.54 11.10 -13.86
CA ARG A 133 -11.17 9.88 -13.14
C ARG A 133 -9.69 9.87 -12.77
N ALA A 134 -9.36 9.07 -11.76
CA ALA A 134 -8.00 8.62 -11.53
C ALA A 134 -7.64 7.49 -12.52
N ILE A 135 -6.36 7.33 -12.82
CA ILE A 135 -5.82 6.27 -13.68
C ILE A 135 -4.72 5.58 -12.89
N LEU A 136 -4.85 4.26 -12.74
CA LEU A 136 -3.86 3.41 -12.07
C LEU A 136 -2.79 3.00 -13.08
N LEU A 137 -1.53 3.34 -12.79
CA LEU A 137 -0.37 2.98 -13.59
C LEU A 137 0.43 1.86 -12.91
N ASP A 138 1.50 1.46 -13.59
CA ASP A 138 2.51 0.52 -13.11
C ASP A 138 1.95 -0.80 -12.57
N TRP A 139 1.48 -1.64 -13.49
CA TRP A 139 0.87 -2.94 -13.16
C TRP A 139 1.90 -4.05 -12.89
N GLN A 140 3.19 -3.73 -12.74
CA GLN A 140 4.25 -4.74 -12.57
C GLN A 140 4.17 -5.49 -11.24
N THR A 141 3.55 -4.88 -10.23
CA THR A 141 3.35 -5.43 -8.88
C THR A 141 1.99 -6.09 -8.69
N ALA A 142 1.17 -6.17 -9.74
CA ALA A 142 -0.16 -6.73 -9.65
C ALA A 142 -0.12 -8.17 -9.13
N ALA A 143 -1.02 -8.50 -8.22
CA ALA A 143 -1.02 -9.77 -7.51
C ALA A 143 -2.42 -10.19 -7.06
N VAL A 144 -2.55 -11.41 -6.57
CA VAL A 144 -3.67 -11.81 -5.71
C VAL A 144 -3.34 -11.39 -4.29
N GLY A 145 -4.25 -10.69 -3.61
CA GLY A 145 -4.01 -10.23 -2.25
C GLY A 145 -5.24 -9.68 -1.56
N LEU A 146 -5.00 -9.22 -0.33
CA LEU A 146 -6.00 -8.53 0.48
C LEU A 146 -6.24 -7.13 -0.09
N PRO A 147 -7.48 -6.75 -0.43
CA PRO A 147 -7.78 -5.47 -1.06
C PRO A 147 -7.43 -4.26 -0.20
N LEU A 148 -7.50 -4.42 1.13
CA LEU A 148 -7.24 -3.34 2.07
C LEU A 148 -5.74 -2.99 2.18
N ASN A 149 -4.84 -3.82 1.66
CA ASN A 149 -3.41 -3.47 1.55
C ASN A 149 -3.20 -2.30 0.59
N ASP A 150 -3.82 -2.34 -0.59
CA ASP A 150 -3.78 -1.24 -1.56
C ASP A 150 -4.44 0.02 -0.97
N VAL A 151 -5.58 -0.12 -0.29
CA VAL A 151 -6.32 1.01 0.31
C VAL A 151 -5.51 1.67 1.43
N ALA A 152 -4.96 0.87 2.36
CA ALA A 152 -4.15 1.37 3.45
C ALA A 152 -2.91 2.11 2.94
N TYR A 153 -2.20 1.51 2.00
CA TYR A 153 -0.99 2.10 1.41
C TYR A 153 -1.27 3.38 0.61
N CYS A 154 -2.36 3.40 -0.16
CA CYS A 154 -2.80 4.58 -0.89
C CYS A 154 -3.12 5.72 0.07
N ILE A 155 -3.99 5.50 1.05
CA ILE A 155 -4.36 6.53 2.02
C ILE A 155 -3.13 6.99 2.81
N SER A 156 -2.28 6.07 3.26
CA SER A 156 -1.15 6.41 4.12
C SER A 156 -0.15 7.34 3.45
N THR A 157 0.11 7.14 2.16
CA THR A 157 1.15 7.89 1.44
C THR A 157 0.61 9.16 0.78
N SER A 158 -0.70 9.25 0.55
CA SER A 158 -1.33 10.31 -0.25
C SER A 158 -1.54 11.63 0.49
N PHE A 159 -1.69 11.62 1.81
CA PHE A 159 -1.87 12.86 2.58
C PHE A 159 -0.55 13.45 3.02
N ARG A 160 -0.43 14.78 2.94
CA ARG A 160 0.75 15.48 3.43
C ARG A 160 0.84 15.46 4.95
N GLU A 161 -0.26 15.79 5.62
CA GLU A 161 -0.35 15.94 7.06
C GLU A 161 -1.04 14.70 7.68
N PRO A 162 -0.40 13.99 8.63
CA PRO A 162 -0.98 12.79 9.26
C PRO A 162 -2.35 13.01 9.92
N GLU A 163 -2.59 14.20 10.47
CA GLU A 163 -3.86 14.56 11.11
C GLU A 163 -4.99 14.74 10.08
N GLU A 164 -4.69 15.30 8.91
CA GLU A 164 -5.69 15.43 7.84
C GLU A 164 -6.15 14.03 7.39
N ARG A 165 -5.20 13.11 7.20
CA ARG A 165 -5.49 11.71 6.91
C ARG A 165 -6.34 11.06 7.99
N ALA A 166 -5.98 11.23 9.26
CA ALA A 166 -6.70 10.66 10.39
C ALA A 166 -8.17 11.11 10.47
N ASN A 167 -8.43 12.38 10.13
CA ASN A 167 -9.78 12.95 10.12
C ASN A 167 -10.65 12.47 8.95
N ASN A 168 -10.05 11.96 7.87
CA ASN A 168 -10.78 11.56 6.64
C ASN A 168 -10.79 10.05 6.39
N GLU A 169 -9.83 9.29 6.94
CA GLU A 169 -9.57 7.91 6.49
C GLU A 169 -10.74 6.94 6.71
N LYS A 170 -11.52 7.10 7.78
CA LYS A 170 -12.67 6.22 8.03
C LYS A 170 -13.79 6.41 7.01
N ASP A 171 -14.08 7.66 6.65
CA ASP A 171 -15.11 7.98 5.65
C ASP A 171 -14.65 7.56 4.24
N LEU A 172 -13.35 7.70 3.93
CA LEU A 172 -12.76 7.22 2.69
C LEU A 172 -12.85 5.70 2.56
N VAL A 173 -12.49 4.95 3.61
CA VAL A 173 -12.60 3.49 3.63
C VAL A 173 -14.06 3.06 3.55
N LYS A 174 -14.99 3.79 4.18
CA LYS A 174 -16.42 3.53 4.07
C LYS A 174 -16.94 3.74 2.64
N GLY A 175 -16.56 4.84 1.99
CA GLY A 175 -16.91 5.11 0.60
C GLY A 175 -16.36 4.06 -0.36
N TYR A 176 -15.11 3.63 -0.17
CA TYR A 176 -14.52 2.49 -0.87
C TYR A 176 -15.32 1.19 -0.67
N TYR A 177 -15.63 0.86 0.59
CA TYR A 177 -16.36 -0.36 0.94
C TYR A 177 -17.75 -0.41 0.31
N ASP A 178 -18.48 0.71 0.31
CA ASP A 178 -19.83 0.78 -0.26
C ASP A 178 -19.83 0.49 -1.77
N LEU A 179 -18.76 0.84 -2.48
CA LEU A 179 -18.60 0.56 -3.92
C LEU A 179 -18.32 -0.92 -4.23
N LEU A 180 -17.83 -1.69 -3.26
CA LEU A 180 -17.58 -3.13 -3.46
C LEU A 180 -18.89 -3.92 -3.60
N GLU A 181 -19.97 -3.49 -2.92
CA GLU A 181 -21.26 -4.19 -2.88
C GLU A 181 -21.15 -5.65 -2.39
N VAL A 182 -20.33 -5.88 -1.35
CA VAL A 182 -20.01 -7.23 -0.81
C VAL A 182 -20.59 -7.51 0.59
N SER A 183 -21.55 -6.69 1.04
CA SER A 183 -22.06 -6.70 2.41
C SER A 183 -22.62 -8.04 2.89
N ASP A 184 -23.05 -8.91 1.97
CA ASP A 184 -23.60 -10.22 2.29
C ASP A 184 -22.54 -11.24 2.73
N SER A 185 -21.26 -11.01 2.40
CA SER A 185 -20.15 -11.92 2.73
C SER A 185 -19.00 -11.27 3.49
N TYR A 186 -18.96 -9.94 3.55
CA TYR A 186 -17.89 -9.18 4.19
C TYR A 186 -18.43 -7.87 4.77
N SER A 187 -18.46 -7.75 6.10
CA SER A 187 -19.02 -6.58 6.78
C SER A 187 -18.06 -5.39 6.77
N PHE A 188 -18.59 -4.19 7.02
CA PHE A 188 -17.74 -2.99 7.12
C PHE A 188 -16.81 -3.06 8.33
N GLU A 189 -17.24 -3.69 9.43
CA GLU A 189 -16.41 -3.89 10.62
C GLU A 189 -15.21 -4.78 10.31
N GLN A 190 -15.41 -5.85 9.53
CA GLN A 190 -14.30 -6.69 9.04
C GLN A 190 -13.37 -5.88 8.13
N ALA A 191 -13.93 -5.11 7.18
CA ALA A 191 -13.15 -4.23 6.32
C ALA A 191 -12.33 -3.19 7.08
N TRP A 192 -12.91 -2.63 8.15
CA TRP A 192 -12.24 -1.65 9.00
C TRP A 192 -11.09 -2.27 9.79
N ASP A 193 -11.27 -3.46 10.37
CA ASP A 193 -10.18 -4.15 11.06
C ASP A 193 -9.07 -4.60 10.10
N ASP A 194 -9.42 -5.07 8.90
CA ASP A 194 -8.45 -5.43 7.87
C ASP A 194 -7.66 -4.20 7.38
N TYR A 195 -8.33 -3.06 7.20
CA TYR A 195 -7.68 -1.78 6.90
C TYR A 195 -6.70 -1.36 8.00
N ARG A 196 -7.11 -1.43 9.27
CA ARG A 196 -6.23 -1.09 10.40
C ARG A 196 -5.02 -2.00 10.47
N ARG A 197 -5.16 -3.30 10.22
CA ARG A 197 -4.03 -4.24 10.13
C ARG A 197 -3.11 -3.93 8.94
N ALA A 198 -3.70 -3.60 7.80
CA ALA A 198 -2.97 -3.27 6.57
C ALA A 198 -2.15 -1.96 6.66
N SER A 199 -2.37 -1.14 7.68
CA SER A 199 -1.66 0.14 7.87
C SER A 199 -0.13 0.03 7.97
N PHE A 200 0.41 -1.16 8.32
CA PHE A 200 1.86 -1.40 8.32
C PHE A 200 2.46 -1.56 6.91
N VAL A 201 1.65 -1.85 5.89
CA VAL A 201 2.14 -2.16 4.53
C VAL A 201 2.98 -1.02 3.98
N GLY A 202 2.52 0.23 4.08
CA GLY A 202 3.26 1.38 3.57
C GLY A 202 4.60 1.61 4.28
N PHE A 203 4.65 1.35 5.59
CA PHE A 203 5.88 1.46 6.36
C PHE A 203 6.90 0.40 5.92
N LEU A 204 6.49 -0.86 5.83
CA LEU A 204 7.35 -1.95 5.40
C LEU A 204 7.84 -1.76 3.95
N MET A 205 6.97 -1.31 3.06
CA MET A 205 7.33 -0.99 1.67
C MET A 205 8.39 0.11 1.61
N ALA A 206 8.24 1.19 2.39
CA ALA A 206 9.20 2.28 2.44
C ALA A 206 10.57 1.84 3.02
N VAL A 207 10.57 1.06 4.11
CA VAL A 207 11.78 0.52 4.74
C VAL A 207 12.55 -0.37 3.75
N LEU A 208 11.87 -1.34 3.13
CA LEU A 208 12.49 -2.25 2.17
C LEU A 208 13.01 -1.50 0.95
N SER A 209 12.21 -0.59 0.39
CA SER A 209 12.57 0.15 -0.82
C SER A 209 13.79 1.03 -0.59
N ALA A 210 13.86 1.77 0.53
CA ALA A 210 14.99 2.63 0.87
C ALA A 210 16.34 1.88 0.91
N MET A 211 16.30 0.57 1.18
CA MET A 211 17.50 -0.25 1.38
C MET A 211 17.90 -1.06 0.15
N ILE A 212 17.00 -1.26 -0.82
CA ILE A 212 17.24 -2.05 -2.03
C ILE A 212 17.52 -1.17 -3.25
N VAL A 213 16.87 -0.01 -3.35
CA VAL A 213 17.01 0.88 -4.52
C VAL A 213 18.27 1.74 -4.43
N GLU A 214 18.72 2.21 -5.60
CA GLU A 214 19.86 3.12 -5.68
C GLU A 214 19.62 4.39 -4.86
N ARG A 215 20.60 4.73 -4.03
CA ARG A 215 20.50 5.89 -3.15
C ARG A 215 20.66 7.18 -3.93
N THR A 216 19.68 8.06 -3.81
CA THR A 216 19.74 9.46 -4.25
C THR A 216 19.17 10.35 -3.15
N ASP A 217 19.59 11.61 -3.04
CA ASP A 217 19.11 12.51 -1.97
C ASP A 217 17.58 12.67 -2.00
N ARG A 218 17.00 12.81 -3.20
CA ARG A 218 15.55 12.90 -3.39
C ARG A 218 14.85 11.58 -3.03
N GLY A 219 15.40 10.45 -3.44
CA GLY A 219 14.84 9.14 -3.12
C GLY A 219 14.89 8.84 -1.62
N ASP A 220 15.99 9.21 -0.95
CA ASP A 220 16.19 9.03 0.48
C ASP A 220 15.09 9.75 1.29
N GLU A 221 14.83 11.02 0.98
CA GLU A 221 13.78 11.80 1.64
C GLU A 221 12.37 11.31 1.28
N MET A 222 12.14 10.89 0.03
CA MET A 222 10.86 10.32 -0.37
C MET A 222 10.51 9.07 0.44
N PHE A 223 11.44 8.13 0.60
CA PHE A 223 11.18 6.95 1.42
C PHE A 223 11.07 7.27 2.92
N ALA A 224 11.79 8.28 3.42
CA ALA A 224 11.61 8.77 4.79
C ALA A 224 10.17 9.25 5.01
N VAL A 225 9.65 10.10 4.10
CA VAL A 225 8.28 10.63 4.17
C VAL A 225 7.24 9.52 4.03
N MET A 226 7.42 8.56 3.11
CA MET A 226 6.51 7.42 2.97
C MET A 226 6.46 6.57 4.23
N ALA A 227 7.62 6.28 4.83
CA ALA A 227 7.70 5.54 6.09
C ALA A 227 7.03 6.31 7.22
N GLU A 228 7.30 7.62 7.34
CA GLU A 228 6.76 8.49 8.38
C GLU A 228 5.23 8.56 8.33
N ARG A 229 4.66 8.87 7.16
CA ARG A 229 3.21 8.98 7.00
C ARG A 229 2.49 7.66 7.28
N SER A 230 3.07 6.54 6.84
CA SER A 230 2.51 5.20 7.06
C SER A 230 2.65 4.74 8.51
N ALA A 231 3.75 5.06 9.17
CA ALA A 231 3.92 4.76 10.58
C ALA A 231 2.89 5.51 11.45
N TRP A 232 2.64 6.78 11.16
CA TRP A 232 1.57 7.53 11.83
C TRP A 232 0.18 6.96 11.55
N GLN A 233 -0.04 6.30 10.40
CA GLN A 233 -1.30 5.60 10.14
C GLN A 233 -1.47 4.42 11.10
N ALA A 234 -0.47 3.57 11.20
CA ALA A 234 -0.50 2.44 12.13
C ALA A 234 -0.68 2.88 13.59
N LEU A 235 0.00 3.95 14.01
CA LEU A 235 -0.13 4.50 15.35
C LEU A 235 -1.53 5.07 15.63
N HIS A 236 -2.08 5.91 14.73
CA HIS A 236 -3.40 6.51 14.91
C HIS A 236 -4.53 5.48 14.92
N LEU A 237 -4.35 4.37 14.20
CA LEU A 237 -5.31 3.27 14.11
C LEU A 237 -5.17 2.23 15.22
N ASP A 238 -4.23 2.42 16.15
CA ASP A 238 -3.90 1.45 17.19
C ASP A 238 -3.63 0.05 16.61
N ALA A 239 -2.88 0.00 15.50
CA ALA A 239 -2.64 -1.24 14.76
C ALA A 239 -1.74 -2.23 15.53
N LEU A 240 -0.95 -1.75 16.49
CA LEU A 240 -0.12 -2.58 17.35
C LEU A 240 -0.95 -3.53 18.23
N SER A 241 -2.19 -3.17 18.59
CA SER A 241 -3.12 -4.04 19.33
C SER A 241 -3.41 -5.37 18.63
N PHE A 242 -3.16 -5.45 17.32
CA PHE A 242 -3.30 -6.68 16.54
C PHE A 242 -2.11 -7.63 16.63
N LEU A 243 -1.01 -7.19 17.25
CA LEU A 243 0.23 -7.93 17.43
C LEU A 243 0.38 -8.46 18.86
N GLU A 244 -0.57 -8.17 19.75
CA GLU A 244 -0.59 -8.65 21.14
C GLU A 244 -0.98 -10.13 21.24
#